data_AF-A0ABD0MU52-F1
#
_entry.id   AF-A0ABD0MU52-F1
#
_cell.length_a   1.000
_cell.length_b   1.000
_cell.length_c   1.000
_cell.angle_alpha   90.00
_cell.angle_beta   90.00
_cell.angle_gamma   90.00
#
_symmetry.space_group_name_H-M   'P 1'
#
loop_
_entity.id
_entity.type
_entity.pdbx_description
1 polymer ?
#
loop_
_entity_poly.entity_id
_entity_poly.type
_entity_poly.pdbx_seq_one_letter_code
_entity_poly.pdbx_strand_id
1 'polypeptide(L)'
;NPFITFVIAALLMLALILALTLTLRPSDKCYPKAAVAAGAVICSDVGRDMLKRNGSAVDAAIATLLCLSLVNAHSMGIGGGVVFTIYNAST
;
A
#
# COMPACT_ATOMS: atom_id res chain seq x y z
N ASN A 1 10.30 37.89 -34.79
CA ASN A 1 11.63 38.07 -34.19
C ASN A 1 12.01 36.75 -33.54
N PRO A 2 13.00 36.00 -34.05
CA PRO A 2 13.32 34.63 -33.60
C PRO A 2 13.48 34.51 -32.07
N PHE A 3 13.96 35.58 -31.44
CA PHE A 3 14.09 35.70 -29.99
C PHE A 3 12.78 35.46 -29.21
N ILE A 4 11.64 35.97 -29.69
CA ILE A 4 10.33 35.86 -28.99
C ILE A 4 9.81 34.42 -29.02
N THR A 5 9.98 33.73 -30.16
CA THR A 5 9.58 32.33 -30.33
C THR A 5 10.35 31.38 -29.42
N PHE A 6 11.65 31.63 -29.18
CA PHE A 6 12.44 30.85 -28.23
C PHE A 6 11.94 31.00 -26.78
N VAL A 7 11.54 32.21 -26.38
CA VAL A 7 11.01 32.47 -25.03
C VAL A 7 9.70 31.73 -24.79
N ILE A 8 8.78 31.76 -25.76
CA ILE A 8 7.49 31.06 -25.64
C ILE A 8 7.68 29.55 -25.57
N ALA A 9 8.55 28.98 -26.41
CA ALA A 9 8.83 27.54 -26.38
C ALA A 9 9.43 27.08 -25.05
N ALA A 10 10.33 27.88 -24.46
CA ALA A 10 10.93 27.57 -23.16
C ALA A 10 9.90 27.60 -22.02
N LEU A 11 8.99 28.58 -22.02
CA LEU A 11 7.91 28.67 -21.03
C LEU A 11 6.93 27.49 -21.13
N LEU A 12 6.58 27.08 -22.35
CA LEU A 12 5.72 25.92 -22.58
C LEU A 12 6.39 24.61 -22.12
N MET A 13 7.68 24.43 -22.42
CA MET A 13 8.45 23.27 -21.95
C MET A 13 8.53 23.24 -20.42
N LEU A 14 8.79 24.38 -19.78
CA LEU A 14 8.85 24.47 -18.32
C LEU A 14 7.50 24.17 -17.67
N ALA A 15 6.41 24.71 -18.22
CA ALA A 15 5.05 24.44 -17.75
C ALA A 15 4.68 22.95 -17.93
N LEU A 16 5.06 22.34 -19.04
CA LEU A 16 4.83 20.92 -19.30
C LEU A 16 5.60 20.02 -18.31
N ILE A 17 6.88 20.33 -18.05
CA ILE A 17 7.71 19.60 -17.09
C ILE A 17 7.14 19.74 -15.67
N LEU A 18 6.69 20.95 -15.29
CA LEU A 18 6.07 21.19 -13.98
C LEU A 18 4.74 20.44 -13.84
N ALA A 19 3.89 20.46 -14.87
CA ALA A 19 2.65 19.70 -14.87
C ALA A 19 2.90 18.19 -14.79
N LEU A 20 3.90 17.69 -15.51
CA LEU A 20 4.29 16.28 -15.50
C LEU A 20 4.81 15.83 -14.13
N THR A 21 5.65 16.64 -13.48
CA THR A 21 6.18 16.34 -12.13
C THR A 21 5.10 16.40 -11.06
N LEU A 22 4.11 17.29 -11.19
CA LEU A 22 2.97 17.35 -10.26
C LEU A 22 1.98 16.19 -10.46
N THR A 23 1.80 15.71 -11.69
CA THR A 23 0.87 14.62 -12.02
C THR A 23 1.45 13.24 -11.79
N LEU A 24 2.76 13.06 -11.97
CA LEU A 24 3.47 11.80 -11.73
C LEU A 24 4.01 11.66 -10.31
N ARG A 25 3.46 12.38 -9.31
CA ARG A 25 3.82 12.13 -7.91
C ARG A 25 3.60 10.65 -7.62
N PRO A 26 4.67 9.87 -7.38
CA PRO A 26 4.50 8.49 -6.96
C PRO A 26 3.71 8.54 -5.67
N SER A 27 2.64 7.74 -5.56
CA SER A 27 2.03 7.51 -4.27
C SER A 27 3.05 6.71 -3.46
N ASP A 28 3.94 7.41 -2.75
CA ASP A 28 4.95 6.82 -1.87
C ASP A 28 4.25 6.19 -0.66
N LYS A 29 3.56 5.07 -0.89
CA LYS A 29 3.16 4.14 0.14
C LYS A 29 4.38 3.32 0.57
N CYS A 30 5.43 4.02 0.99
CA CYS A 30 6.58 3.41 1.64
C CYS A 30 6.19 3.06 3.08
N TYR A 31 6.28 1.78 3.41
CA TYR A 31 6.06 1.27 4.76
C TYR A 31 7.40 0.84 5.35
N PRO A 32 8.19 1.76 5.96
CA PRO A 32 9.59 1.51 6.31
C PRO A 32 9.80 0.46 7.42
N LYS A 33 8.73 0.06 8.13
CA LYS A 33 8.79 -0.89 9.24
C LYS A 33 8.08 -2.20 8.92
N ALA A 34 6.82 -2.13 8.52
CA ALA A 34 6.02 -3.30 8.18
C ALA A 34 4.78 -2.90 7.38
N ALA A 35 4.22 -3.85 6.64
CA ALA A 35 3.02 -3.66 5.85
C ALA A 35 2.08 -4.86 5.99
N VAL A 36 0.78 -4.61 5.85
CA VAL A 36 -0.26 -5.64 5.75
C VAL A 36 -1.12 -5.31 4.54
N ALA A 37 -1.32 -6.29 3.66
CA ALA A 37 -2.21 -6.18 2.52
C ALA A 37 -3.32 -7.23 2.64
N ALA A 38 -4.57 -6.78 2.65
CA ALA A 38 -5.74 -7.63 2.80
C ALA A 38 -6.84 -7.22 1.82
N GLY A 39 -7.80 -8.13 1.55
CA GLY A 39 -8.94 -7.88 0.66
C GLY A 39 -9.95 -6.85 1.16
N ALA A 40 -9.71 -6.22 2.31
CA ALA A 40 -10.50 -5.12 2.84
C ALA A 40 -9.57 -4.15 3.60
N VAL A 41 -9.79 -2.84 3.43
CA VAL A 41 -8.97 -1.78 4.05
C VAL A 41 -9.02 -1.89 5.57
N ILE A 42 -10.21 -2.05 6.15
CA ILE A 42 -10.40 -2.19 7.60
C ILE A 42 -9.62 -3.38 8.19
N CYS A 43 -9.50 -4.49 7.44
CA CYS A 43 -8.77 -5.66 7.92
C CYS A 43 -7.25 -5.49 7.78
N SER A 44 -6.80 -4.73 6.78
CA SER A 44 -5.40 -4.30 6.69
C SER A 44 -5.03 -3.41 7.88
N ASP A 45 -5.94 -2.52 8.31
CA ASP A 45 -5.77 -1.68 9.49
C ASP A 45 -5.69 -2.51 10.79
N VAL A 46 -6.56 -3.52 10.94
CA VAL A 46 -6.52 -4.45 12.09
C VAL A 46 -5.18 -5.19 12.17
N GLY A 47 -4.71 -5.76 11.06
CA GLY A 47 -3.40 -6.42 11.01
C GLY A 47 -2.24 -5.48 11.32
N ARG A 48 -2.27 -4.27 10.73
CA ARG A 48 -1.27 -3.22 11.00
C ARG A 48 -1.23 -2.85 12.47
N ASP A 49 -2.39 -2.71 13.10
CA ASP A 49 -2.46 -2.35 14.51
C ASP A 49 -1.96 -3.48 15.43
N MET A 50 -2.06 -4.75 14.99
CA MET A 50 -1.41 -5.87 15.68
C MET A 50 0.12 -5.80 15.58
N LEU A 51 0.67 -5.44 14.41
CA LEU A 51 2.12 -5.18 14.26
C LEU A 51 2.59 -4.00 15.11
N LYS A 52 1.79 -2.93 15.22
CA LYS A 52 2.10 -1.79 16.10
C LYS A 52 2.14 -2.17 17.58
N ARG A 53 1.40 -3.21 17.98
CA ARG A 53 1.41 -3.78 19.34
C ARG A 53 2.58 -4.75 19.56
N ASN A 54 3.58 -4.72 18.68
CA ASN A 54 4.75 -5.59 18.73
C ASN A 54 4.40 -7.10 18.58
N GLY A 55 3.27 -7.39 17.92
CA GLY A 55 2.91 -8.75 17.53
C GLY A 55 3.77 -9.24 16.35
N SER A 56 3.87 -10.55 16.21
CA SER A 56 4.57 -11.18 15.09
C SER A 56 3.83 -11.00 13.77
N ALA A 57 4.50 -11.30 12.65
CA ALA A 57 3.85 -11.36 11.34
C ALA A 57 2.68 -12.37 11.32
N VAL A 58 2.77 -13.45 12.11
CA VAL A 58 1.71 -14.45 12.25
C VAL A 58 0.53 -13.91 13.05
N ASP A 59 0.76 -13.18 14.15
CA ASP A 59 -0.31 -12.56 14.94
C ASP A 59 -1.11 -11.56 14.11
N ALA A 60 -0.41 -10.74 13.32
CA ALA A 60 -1.02 -9.81 12.39
C ALA A 60 -1.84 -10.51 11.30
N ALA A 61 -1.35 -11.62 10.76
CA ALA A 61 -2.09 -12.44 9.79
C ALA A 61 -3.36 -13.02 10.41
N ILE A 62 -3.29 -13.59 11.62
CA ILE A 62 -4.46 -14.15 12.32
C ILE A 62 -5.52 -13.06 12.57
N ALA A 63 -5.11 -11.89 13.09
CA ALA A 63 -6.03 -10.78 13.32
C ALA A 63 -6.70 -10.28 12.03
N THR A 64 -5.92 -10.21 10.95
CA THR A 64 -6.41 -9.82 9.61
C THR A 64 -7.42 -10.84 9.07
N LEU A 65 -7.16 -12.13 9.22
CA LEU A 65 -8.03 -13.21 8.74
C LEU A 65 -9.33 -13.31 9.55
N LEU A 66 -9.28 -13.09 10.86
CA LEU A 66 -10.47 -13.01 11.69
C LEU A 66 -11.36 -11.83 11.28
N CYS A 67 -10.76 -10.68 10.97
CA CYS A 67 -11.50 -9.55 10.40
C CYS A 67 -12.11 -9.89 9.03
N LEU A 68 -11.33 -10.49 8.12
CA LEU A 68 -11.81 -10.91 6.79
C LEU A 68 -12.95 -11.92 6.87
N SER A 69 -12.95 -12.79 7.89
CA SER A 69 -14.04 -13.75 8.13
C SER A 69 -15.38 -13.07 8.41
N LEU A 70 -15.37 -11.83 8.89
CA LEU A 70 -16.57 -11.02 9.13
C LEU A 70 -16.90 -10.12 7.92
N VAL A 71 -15.88 -9.46 7.38
CA VAL A 71 -16.07 -8.46 6.31
C VAL A 71 -16.32 -9.13 4.95
N ASN A 72 -15.62 -10.23 4.66
CA ASN A 72 -15.70 -10.99 3.42
C ASN A 72 -16.06 -12.46 3.69
N ALA A 73 -17.09 -12.69 4.51
CA ALA A 73 -17.50 -14.02 4.98
C ALA A 73 -17.81 -15.04 3.87
N HIS A 74 -18.25 -14.57 2.70
CA HIS A 74 -18.48 -15.42 1.52
C HIS A 74 -17.18 -16.03 0.95
N SER A 75 -16.03 -15.36 1.14
CA SER A 75 -14.76 -15.78 0.56
C SER A 75 -13.95 -16.69 1.48
N MET A 76 -13.95 -16.41 2.78
CA MET A 76 -13.16 -17.16 3.76
C MET A 76 -13.80 -17.07 5.15
N GLY A 77 -13.46 -18.01 6.02
CA GLY A 77 -13.94 -18.03 7.39
C GLY A 77 -13.45 -19.25 8.16
N ILE A 78 -13.82 -19.30 9.44
CA ILE A 78 -13.42 -20.37 10.37
C ILE A 78 -13.93 -21.76 9.97
N GLY A 79 -15.01 -21.84 9.17
CA GLY A 79 -15.57 -23.10 8.69
C GLY A 79 -14.88 -23.68 7.46
N GLY A 80 -13.87 -23.00 6.92
CA GLY A 80 -13.11 -23.44 5.75
C GLY A 80 -11.73 -23.99 6.12
N GLY A 81 -10.71 -23.53 5.39
CA GLY A 81 -9.31 -23.85 5.64
C GLY A 81 -8.38 -22.74 5.18
N VAL A 82 -7.13 -22.79 5.62
CA VAL A 82 -6.09 -21.83 5.27
C VAL A 82 -4.74 -22.54 5.16
N VAL A 83 -3.90 -22.07 4.25
CA VAL A 83 -2.50 -22.49 4.14
C VAL A 83 -1.64 -21.26 4.40
N PHE A 84 -0.67 -21.39 5.30
CA PHE A 84 0.28 -20.32 5.61
C PHE A 84 1.67 -20.66 5.06
N THR A 85 2.27 -19.72 4.35
CA THR A 85 3.70 -19.73 4.06
C THR A 85 4.37 -18.72 4.97
N ILE A 86 5.19 -19.21 5.89
CA ILE A 86 5.83 -18.41 6.93
C ILE A 86 7.33 -18.45 6.70
N TYR A 87 7.95 -17.28 6.60
CA TYR A 87 9.39 -17.11 6.60
C TYR A 87 9.82 -16.45 7.91
N ASN A 88 10.80 -17.02 8.57
CA ASN A 88 11.42 -16.43 9.75
C ASN A 88 12.80 -15.89 9.34
N ALA A 89 12.96 -14.56 9.34
CA ALA A 89 14.20 -13.93 8.91
C ALA A 89 15.42 -14.22 9.82
N SER A 90 15.18 -14.71 11.05
CA SER A 90 16.24 -15.03 12.00
C SER A 90 16.83 -16.43 11.83
N THR A 91 16.25 -17.29 10.99
CA THR A 91 16.66 -18.69 10.77
C THR A 91 16.76 -18.99 9.28
#